data_AF-A0A2N0RH89-F1
#
_entry.id   AF-A0A2N0RH89-F1
#
_cell.length_a   1.000
_cell.length_b   1.000
_cell.length_c   1.000
_cell.angle_alpha   90.00
_cell.angle_beta   90.00
_cell.angle_gamma   90.00
#
_symmetry.space_group_name_H-M   'P 1'
#
loop_
_entity.id
_entity.type
_entity.pdbx_description
1 polymer ?
#
loop_
_entity_poly.entity_id
_entity_poly.type
_entity_poly.pdbx_seq_one_letter_code
_entity_poly.pdbx_strand_id
1 'polypeptide(L)'
;FREGQVDAIMAYLSGKDTFVSLKTGGGKTLCYALSAICFEGLTIVFSPLKALMDDQKRELINAGIPCATLYANLLQGASIQEKIFEEIACGLIKILFVTPEKLASNNGFCRFITQLYEQKKVHFVIDEAHCILEYQDFR
;
A
#
# COMPACT_ATOMS: atom_id res chain seq x y z
N PHE A 1 -1.62 -1.02 -22.10
CA PHE A 1 -0.76 -0.31 -21.13
C PHE A 1 -0.22 0.96 -21.76
N ARG A 2 -0.11 2.04 -21.00
CA ARG A 2 0.60 3.27 -21.41
C ARG A 2 2.11 3.08 -21.22
N GLU A 3 2.90 3.98 -21.80
CA GLU A 3 4.36 3.99 -21.68
C GLU A 3 4.81 3.91 -20.21
N GLY A 4 5.81 3.07 -19.94
CA GLY A 4 6.39 2.85 -18.61
C GLY A 4 5.56 1.99 -17.64
N GLN A 5 4.28 1.72 -17.91
CA GLN A 5 3.45 0.94 -17.00
C GLN A 5 3.88 -0.53 -16.92
N VAL A 6 4.13 -1.16 -18.07
CA VAL A 6 4.56 -2.57 -18.13
C VAL A 6 5.90 -2.74 -17.43
N ASP A 7 6.84 -1.83 -17.69
CA ASP A 7 8.17 -1.88 -17.07
C ASP A 7 8.09 -1.77 -15.55
N ALA A 8 7.25 -0.86 -15.04
CA ALA A 8 7.00 -0.73 -13.61
C ALA A 8 6.39 -2.00 -12.99
N ILE A 9 5.39 -2.60 -13.64
CA ILE A 9 4.75 -3.84 -13.18
C ILE A 9 5.75 -4.99 -13.17
N MET A 10 6.50 -5.17 -14.25
CA MET A 10 7.47 -6.26 -14.37
C MET A 10 8.62 -6.11 -13.39
N ALA A 11 9.09 -4.88 -13.15
CA ALA A 11 10.12 -4.61 -12.14
C ALA A 11 9.62 -4.94 -10.73
N TYR A 12 8.39 -4.55 -10.40
CA TYR A 12 7.74 -4.90 -9.13
C TYR A 12 7.64 -6.42 -8.93
N LEU A 13 7.13 -7.15 -9.94
CA LEU A 13 6.96 -8.60 -9.87
C LEU A 13 8.31 -9.34 -9.83
N SER A 14 9.38 -8.73 -10.32
CA SER A 14 10.74 -9.24 -10.22
C SER A 14 11.41 -8.93 -8.87
N GLY A 15 10.71 -8.27 -7.94
CA GLY A 15 11.26 -7.86 -6.64
C GLY A 15 12.35 -6.79 -6.74
N LYS A 16 12.32 -5.95 -7.78
CA LYS A 16 13.28 -4.85 -7.95
C LYS A 16 12.75 -3.55 -7.37
N ASP A 17 13.59 -2.87 -6.60
CA ASP A 17 13.32 -1.51 -6.15
C ASP A 17 13.20 -0.58 -7.37
N THR A 18 12.06 0.10 -7.49
CA THR A 18 11.69 0.82 -8.70
C THR A 18 11.12 2.19 -8.35
N PHE A 19 11.69 3.25 -8.94
CA PHE A 19 11.11 4.59 -8.91
C PHE A 19 10.26 4.83 -10.15
N VAL A 20 8.98 5.16 -9.95
CA VAL A 20 8.01 5.34 -11.03
C VAL A 20 7.64 6.81 -11.16
N SER A 21 8.21 7.48 -12.18
CA SER A 21 7.87 8.86 -12.53
C SER A 21 6.88 8.91 -13.68
N LEU A 22 5.59 8.83 -13.35
CA LEU A 22 4.49 9.05 -14.29
C LEU A 22 3.80 10.39 -13.98
N LYS A 23 3.33 11.09 -15.02
CA LYS A 23 2.50 12.29 -14.86
C LYS A 23 1.20 11.96 -14.12
N THR A 24 0.59 12.93 -13.46
CA THR A 24 -0.75 12.79 -12.87
C THR A 24 -1.74 12.27 -13.91
N GLY A 25 -2.59 11.32 -13.51
CA GLY A 25 -3.48 10.63 -14.43
C GLY A 25 -2.79 9.61 -15.36
N GLY A 26 -1.47 9.42 -15.26
CA GLY A 26 -0.67 8.44 -16.02
C GLY A 26 -0.94 6.97 -15.65
N GLY A 27 -1.72 6.71 -14.61
CA GLY A 27 -2.14 5.37 -14.20
C GLY A 27 -1.16 4.67 -13.26
N LYS A 28 -0.58 5.39 -12.28
CA LYS A 28 0.25 4.80 -11.21
C LYS A 28 -0.52 3.77 -10.39
N THR A 29 -1.78 4.08 -10.06
CA THR A 29 -2.70 3.17 -9.36
C THR A 29 -2.83 1.83 -10.05
N LEU A 30 -2.98 1.82 -11.38
CA LEU A 30 -3.04 0.59 -12.17
C LEU A 30 -1.76 -0.24 -12.02
N CYS A 31 -0.59 0.41 -12.00
CA CYS A 31 0.70 -0.27 -11.92
C CYS A 31 0.82 -1.06 -10.62
N TYR A 32 0.63 -0.43 -9.45
CA TYR A 32 0.73 -1.17 -8.20
C TYR A 32 -0.45 -2.11 -7.97
N ALA A 33 -1.66 -1.77 -8.44
CA ALA A 33 -2.83 -2.61 -8.23
C ALA A 33 -2.75 -3.93 -9.00
N LEU A 34 -2.39 -3.87 -10.29
CA LEU A 34 -2.19 -5.09 -11.08
C LEU A 34 -1.02 -5.92 -10.52
N SER A 35 0.04 -5.25 -10.11
CA SER A 35 1.18 -5.94 -9.50
C SER A 35 0.81 -6.64 -8.19
N ALA A 36 -0.04 -6.01 -7.35
CA ALA A 36 -0.54 -6.61 -6.11
C ALA A 36 -1.41 -7.85 -6.34
N ILE A 37 -2.20 -7.87 -7.41
CA ILE A 37 -3.03 -9.02 -7.79
C ILE A 37 -2.15 -10.20 -8.22
N CYS A 38 -1.11 -9.92 -9.01
CA CYS A 38 -0.17 -10.92 -9.49
C CYS A 38 0.84 -11.38 -8.42
N PHE A 39 0.97 -10.63 -7.34
CA PHE A 39 1.86 -10.96 -6.22
C PHE A 39 1.19 -11.91 -5.21
N GLU A 40 1.92 -12.95 -4.81
CA GLU A 40 1.50 -13.90 -3.78
C GLU A 40 1.79 -13.36 -2.37
N GLY A 41 1.11 -12.26 -2.02
CA GLY A 41 1.25 -11.64 -0.72
C GLY A 41 0.40 -10.38 -0.59
N LEU A 42 0.83 -9.49 0.30
CA LEU A 42 0.21 -8.20 0.57
C LEU A 42 1.03 -7.07 -0.04
N THR A 43 0.36 -6.13 -0.70
CA THR A 43 0.96 -4.85 -1.07
C THR A 43 0.54 -3.77 -0.09
N ILE A 44 1.50 -3.18 0.61
CA ILE A 44 1.25 -2.05 1.51
C ILE A 44 1.55 -0.74 0.77
N VAL A 45 0.55 0.12 0.65
CA VAL A 45 0.66 1.43 0.02
C VAL A 45 0.65 2.51 1.09
N PHE A 46 1.77 3.19 1.26
CA PHE A 46 1.87 4.38 2.11
C PHE A 46 1.47 5.61 1.31
N SER A 47 0.49 6.37 1.81
CA SER A 47 0.03 7.61 1.17
C SER A 47 -0.22 8.70 2.21
N PRO A 48 0.18 9.96 1.95
CA PRO A 48 0.07 11.04 2.94
C PRO A 48 -1.37 11.55 3.14
N LEU A 49 -2.26 11.34 2.17
CA LEU A 49 -3.60 11.96 2.18
C LEU A 49 -4.70 10.90 2.34
N LYS A 50 -5.40 10.93 3.49
CA LYS A 50 -6.53 10.02 3.78
C LYS A 50 -7.63 10.06 2.70
N ALA A 51 -7.98 11.25 2.23
CA ALA A 51 -8.98 11.42 1.18
C ALA A 51 -8.57 10.70 -0.12
N LEU A 52 -7.29 10.79 -0.50
CA LEU A 52 -6.75 10.10 -1.67
C LEU A 52 -6.80 8.57 -1.49
N MET A 53 -6.46 8.08 -0.30
CA MET A 53 -6.53 6.66 0.03
C MET A 53 -7.97 6.13 -0.06
N ASP A 54 -8.96 6.88 0.45
CA ASP A 54 -10.37 6.50 0.38
C ASP A 54 -10.90 6.49 -1.06
N ASP A 55 -10.52 7.47 -1.88
CA ASP A 55 -10.87 7.52 -3.30
C ASP A 55 -10.26 6.33 -4.08
N GLN A 56 -8.96 6.07 -3.90
CA GLN A 56 -8.26 4.93 -4.51
C GLN A 56 -8.85 3.60 -4.05
N LYS A 57 -9.14 3.45 -2.75
CA LYS A 57 -9.79 2.25 -2.20
C LYS A 57 -11.15 2.02 -2.86
N ARG A 58 -11.99 3.06 -2.98
CA ARG A 58 -13.30 2.96 -3.62
C ARG A 58 -13.18 2.50 -5.07
N GLU A 59 -12.24 3.06 -5.83
CA GLU A 59 -11.99 2.64 -7.21
C GLU A 59 -11.57 1.16 -7.31
N LEU A 60 -10.68 0.71 -6.42
CA LEU A 60 -10.20 -0.67 -6.39
C LEU A 60 -11.30 -1.66 -5.99
N ILE A 61 -12.12 -1.33 -4.98
CA ILE A 61 -13.27 -2.15 -4.59
C ILE A 61 -14.27 -2.26 -5.75
N ASN A 62 -14.57 -1.16 -6.44
CA ASN A 62 -15.45 -1.16 -7.60
C ASN A 62 -14.90 -2.02 -8.76
N ALA A 63 -13.56 -2.13 -8.86
CA ALA A 63 -12.89 -3.03 -9.79
C ALA A 63 -12.79 -4.49 -9.31
N GLY A 64 -13.36 -4.81 -8.13
CA GLY A 64 -13.33 -6.16 -7.56
C GLY A 64 -12.01 -6.54 -6.88
N ILE A 65 -11.16 -5.56 -6.58
CA ILE A 65 -9.85 -5.78 -5.95
C ILE A 65 -9.99 -5.62 -4.43
N PRO A 66 -9.75 -6.69 -3.64
CA PRO A 66 -9.87 -6.61 -2.19
C PRO A 66 -8.80 -5.71 -1.56
N CYS A 67 -9.24 -4.64 -0.91
CA CYS A 67 -8.35 -3.70 -0.25
C CYS A 67 -8.93 -3.09 1.03
N ALA A 68 -8.04 -2.71 1.94
CA ALA A 68 -8.39 -2.10 3.22
C ALA A 68 -7.54 -0.86 3.49
N THR A 69 -7.93 -0.09 4.51
CA THR A 69 -7.18 1.09 4.95
C THR A 69 -6.96 1.02 6.46
N LEU A 70 -5.73 1.29 6.91
CA LEU A 70 -5.39 1.47 8.31
C LEU A 70 -4.95 2.90 8.59
N TYR A 71 -5.65 3.54 9.52
CA TYR A 71 -5.33 4.88 10.01
C TYR A 71 -4.61 4.82 11.37
N ALA A 72 -3.89 5.88 11.73
CA ALA A 72 -3.42 6.10 13.10
C ALA A 72 -4.61 6.05 14.08
N ASN A 73 -4.41 5.39 15.22
CA ASN A 73 -5.40 4.75 16.12
C ASN A 73 -6.62 5.56 16.62
N LEU A 74 -6.74 6.86 16.30
CA LEU A 74 -7.85 7.71 16.76
C LEU A 74 -9.09 7.67 15.85
N LEU A 75 -8.95 7.26 14.58
CA LEU A 75 -10.05 7.28 13.61
C LEU A 75 -10.71 5.91 13.37
N GLN A 76 -10.06 4.82 13.80
CA GLN A 76 -10.55 3.46 13.61
C GLN A 76 -10.57 2.70 14.93
N GLY A 77 -11.76 2.25 15.33
CA GLY A 77 -11.94 1.42 16.52
C GLY A 77 -11.13 0.12 16.45
N ALA A 78 -10.71 -0.39 17.61
CA ALA A 78 -9.83 -1.55 17.71
C ALA A 78 -10.36 -2.80 16.99
N SER A 79 -11.67 -3.07 17.09
CA SER A 79 -12.33 -4.20 16.43
C SER A 79 -12.24 -4.17 14.90
N ILE A 80 -12.25 -2.99 14.29
CA ILE A 80 -12.09 -2.82 12.84
C ILE A 80 -10.66 -3.20 12.43
N GLN A 81 -9.67 -2.77 13.21
CA GLN A 81 -8.28 -3.07 12.90
C GLN A 81 -7.98 -4.56 13.06
N GLU A 82 -8.50 -5.19 14.12
CA GLU A 82 -8.37 -6.63 14.36
C GLU A 82 -8.94 -7.43 13.18
N LYS A 83 -10.14 -7.10 12.73
CA LYS A 83 -10.75 -7.71 11.54
C LYS A 83 -9.89 -7.55 10.27
N ILE A 84 -9.30 -6.38 10.05
CA ILE A 84 -8.39 -6.17 8.90
C ILE A 84 -7.17 -7.09 9.01
N PHE A 85 -6.58 -7.23 10.19
CA PHE A 85 -5.44 -8.13 10.39
C PHE A 85 -5.81 -9.60 10.17
N GLU A 86 -6.98 -10.03 10.63
CA GLU A 86 -7.51 -11.38 10.36
C GLU A 86 -7.72 -11.62 8.85
N GLU A 87 -8.33 -10.67 8.14
CA GLU A 87 -8.54 -10.76 6.69
C GLU A 87 -7.21 -10.80 5.92
N ILE A 88 -6.20 -10.05 6.36
CA ILE A 88 -4.84 -10.13 5.78
C ILE A 88 -4.22 -11.50 6.06
N ALA A 89 -4.33 -12.03 7.28
CA ALA A 89 -3.78 -13.34 7.63
C ALA A 89 -4.40 -14.48 6.79
N CYS A 90 -5.68 -14.33 6.43
CA CYS A 90 -6.38 -15.24 5.52
C CYS A 90 -6.08 -15.00 4.03
N GLY A 91 -5.30 -13.98 3.68
CA GLY A 91 -4.98 -13.62 2.29
C GLY A 91 -6.16 -13.00 1.53
N LEU A 92 -7.19 -12.52 2.23
CA LEU A 92 -8.39 -11.92 1.65
C LEU A 92 -8.15 -10.47 1.18
N ILE A 93 -7.13 -9.81 1.70
CA ILE A 93 -6.74 -8.44 1.32
C ILE A 93 -5.47 -8.50 0.47
N LYS A 94 -5.51 -7.86 -0.71
CA LYS A 94 -4.35 -7.73 -1.60
C LYS A 94 -3.62 -6.41 -1.43
N ILE A 95 -4.35 -5.34 -1.13
CA ILE A 95 -3.79 -4.00 -1.00
C ILE A 95 -4.21 -3.41 0.34
N LEU A 96 -3.24 -2.92 1.11
CA LEU A 96 -3.46 -2.23 2.36
C LEU A 96 -2.93 -0.80 2.26
N PHE A 97 -3.83 0.17 2.31
CA PHE A 97 -3.46 1.58 2.40
C PHE A 97 -3.14 1.94 3.86
N VAL A 98 -2.04 2.64 4.08
CA VAL A 98 -1.56 2.99 5.42
C VAL A 98 -1.08 4.44 5.44
N THR A 99 -1.43 5.19 6.49
CA THR A 99 -0.85 6.52 6.68
C THR A 99 0.54 6.40 7.30
N PRO A 100 1.54 7.22 6.92
CA PRO A 100 2.90 7.13 7.46
C PRO A 100 2.97 7.16 9.00
N GLU A 101 2.10 7.93 9.66
CA GLU A 101 2.09 8.06 11.12
C GLU A 101 1.66 6.76 11.82
N LYS A 102 0.94 5.87 11.13
CA LYS A 102 0.59 4.55 11.66
C LYS A 102 1.84 3.69 11.90
N LEU A 103 2.84 3.82 11.03
CA LEU A 103 4.12 3.13 11.18
C LEU A 103 4.87 3.67 12.42
N ALA A 104 4.90 4.99 12.60
CA ALA A 104 5.61 5.61 13.73
C ALA A 104 4.93 5.36 15.09
N SER A 105 3.60 5.27 15.13
CA SER A 105 2.82 5.25 16.37
C SER A 105 2.44 3.86 16.89
N ASN A 106 2.69 2.78 16.12
CA ASN A 106 2.18 1.44 16.47
C ASN A 106 3.24 0.33 16.31
N ASN A 107 3.89 -0.02 17.42
CA ASN A 107 4.88 -1.11 17.47
C ASN A 107 4.31 -2.48 17.06
N GLY A 108 3.04 -2.75 17.34
CA GLY A 108 2.38 -3.99 16.93
C GLY A 108 2.29 -4.11 15.41
N PHE A 109 1.98 -3.01 14.74
CA PHE A 109 1.96 -2.94 13.29
C PHE A 109 3.36 -3.12 12.68
N CYS A 110 4.40 -2.51 13.26
CA CYS A 110 5.79 -2.73 12.83
C CYS A 110 6.21 -4.19 12.95
N ARG A 111 5.87 -4.85 14.06
CA ARG A 111 6.15 -6.28 14.26
C ARG A 111 5.42 -7.15 13.24
N PHE A 112 4.17 -6.84 12.95
CA PHE A 112 3.38 -7.52 11.93
C PHE A 112 4.00 -7.40 10.54
N ILE A 113 4.38 -6.20 10.13
CA ILE A 113 5.06 -5.98 8.84
C ILE A 113 6.38 -6.75 8.79
N THR A 114 7.17 -6.70 9.87
CA THR A 114 8.47 -7.40 9.94
C THR A 114 8.31 -8.90 9.71
N GLN A 115 7.30 -9.51 10.34
CA GLN A 115 6.99 -10.93 10.14
C GLN A 115 6.58 -11.26 8.69
N LEU A 116 5.76 -10.41 8.06
CA LEU A 116 5.39 -10.62 6.65
C LEU A 116 6.59 -10.46 5.71
N TYR A 117 7.50 -9.53 6.03
CA TYR A 117 8.72 -9.29 5.27
C TYR A 117 9.67 -10.47 5.33
N GLU A 118 9.90 -11.03 6.51
CA GLU A 118 10.72 -12.25 6.69
C GLU A 118 10.16 -13.44 5.89
N GLN A 119 8.83 -13.52 5.73
CA GLN A 119 8.17 -14.55 4.94
C GLN A 119 8.15 -14.26 3.43
N LYS A 120 8.71 -13.13 2.98
CA LYS A 120 8.63 -12.63 1.59
C LYS A 120 7.19 -12.47 1.07
N LYS A 121 6.25 -12.14 1.97
CA LYS A 121 4.82 -12.00 1.67
C LYS A 121 4.34 -10.55 1.66
N VAL A 122 5.26 -9.59 1.63
CA VAL A 122 4.90 -8.17 1.58
C VAL A 122 5.80 -7.38 0.64
N HIS A 123 5.19 -6.50 -0.14
CA HIS A 123 5.84 -5.47 -0.92
C HIS A 123 5.31 -4.10 -0.50
N PHE A 124 6.15 -3.08 -0.63
CA PHE A 124 5.81 -1.71 -0.24
C PHE A 124 5.73 -0.78 -1.45
N VAL A 125 4.79 0.14 -1.40
CA VAL A 125 4.61 1.22 -2.37
C VAL A 125 4.52 2.51 -1.59
N ILE A 126 5.29 3.52 -2.00
CA ILE A 126 5.22 4.86 -1.43
C ILE A 126 4.57 5.77 -2.48
N ASP A 127 3.32 6.15 -2.23
CA ASP A 127 2.62 7.13 -3.05
C ASP A 127 3.06 8.55 -2.66
N GLU A 128 3.07 9.43 -3.64
CA GLU A 128 3.58 10.80 -3.49
C GLU A 128 4.98 10.86 -2.85
N ALA A 129 5.92 10.05 -3.34
CA ALA A 129 7.29 9.98 -2.84
C ALA A 129 8.03 11.33 -2.81
N HIS A 130 7.55 12.34 -3.55
CA HIS A 130 8.07 13.71 -3.47
C HIS A 130 7.84 14.35 -2.09
N CYS A 131 6.78 13.94 -1.37
CA CYS A 131 6.51 14.41 -0.01
C CYS A 131 7.61 14.02 0.99
N ILE A 132 8.43 13.00 0.70
CA ILE A 132 9.58 12.62 1.53
C ILE A 132 10.59 13.78 1.59
N LEU A 133 10.77 14.52 0.49
CA LEU A 133 11.76 15.61 0.41
C LEU A 133 11.24 16.92 0.99
N GLU A 134 9.92 17.13 0.99
CA GLU A 134 9.27 18.33 1.53
C GLU A 134 9.07 18.26 3.05
N TYR A 135 9.00 17.04 3.62
CA TYR A 135 8.96 16.85 5.07
C TYR A 135 10.37 17.04 5.66
N GLN A 136 10.61 18.19 6.31
CA GLN A 136 11.81 18.41 7.13
C GLN A 136 11.95 17.42 8.31
N ASP A 137 10.90 16.66 8.63
CA ASP A 137 10.80 15.72 9.76
C ASP A 137 10.79 14.22 9.36
N PHE A 138 11.07 13.86 8.10
CA PHE A 138 11.27 12.44 7.75
C PHE A 138 12.69 12.00 8.18
N ARG A 139 12.81 11.29 9.30
CA ARG A 139 14.02 10.61 9.77
C ARG A 139 13.83 9.11 9.82
#